data_AF-A0AA96WXR4-F1
#
_entry.id   AF-A0AA96WXR4-F1
#
_cell.length_a   1.000
_cell.length_b   1.000
_cell.length_c   1.000
_cell.angle_alpha   90.00
_cell.angle_beta   90.00
_cell.angle_gamma   90.00
#
_symmetry.space_group_name_H-M   'P 1'
#
loop_
_entity.id
_entity.type
_entity.pdbx_description
1 polymer ?
#
loop_
_entity_poly.entity_id
_entity_poly.type
_entity_poly.pdbx_seq_one_letter_code
_entity_poly.pdbx_strand_id
1 'polypeptide(L)'
;MKTLALTVARTPILGRLALMIYRASLASRYMMAPVVNLFKWLVKSKETTNLTYDLEQSNKLYLAALIADVMGLRFEQICGYIQELEEDKELNQHLQNAIKKSDYAFMADHNIYYGRRLGWYAIVRALKPKVVIETGVDKGLGACILAAALKRNKAEGNEGHYMGQILIRSRLLIVRSLQGEWNNFVWRFDRVLKTPRCSD
;
A
#
# COMPACT_ATOMS: atom_id res chain seq x y z
N MET A 1 -43.72 23.19 9.60
CA MET A 1 -42.62 22.29 10.05
C MET A 1 -41.46 23.00 10.76
N LYS A 2 -40.98 24.18 10.29
CA LYS A 2 -39.84 24.88 10.92
C LYS A 2 -40.12 25.44 12.34
N THR A 3 -41.36 25.85 12.63
CA THR A 3 -41.78 26.43 13.92
C THR A 3 -41.79 25.41 15.06
N LEU A 4 -42.27 24.19 14.83
CA LEU A 4 -42.31 23.13 15.85
C LEU A 4 -40.91 22.66 16.26
N ALA A 5 -39.99 22.52 15.30
CA ALA A 5 -38.61 22.10 15.55
C ALA A 5 -37.85 23.11 16.42
N LEU A 6 -38.11 24.41 16.22
CA LEU A 6 -37.55 25.49 17.05
C LEU A 6 -38.13 25.49 18.48
N THR A 7 -39.43 25.19 18.64
CA THR A 7 -40.06 25.06 19.96
C THR A 7 -39.50 23.88 20.74
N VAL A 8 -39.32 22.73 20.10
CA VAL A 8 -38.71 21.54 20.73
C VAL A 8 -37.25 21.80 21.09
N ALA A 9 -36.48 22.46 20.22
CA ALA A 9 -35.07 22.80 20.50
C ALA A 9 -34.88 23.74 21.71
N ARG A 10 -35.89 24.56 22.04
CA ARG A 10 -35.88 25.50 23.18
C ARG A 10 -36.25 24.86 24.52
N THR A 11 -36.73 23.61 24.53
CA THR A 11 -37.04 22.90 25.78
C THR A 11 -35.76 22.27 26.37
N PRO A 12 -35.48 22.41 27.68
CA PRO A 12 -34.16 22.12 28.24
C PRO A 12 -33.70 20.66 28.10
N ILE A 13 -34.63 19.69 28.21
CA ILE A 13 -34.33 18.25 28.19
C ILE A 13 -34.60 17.66 26.79
N LEU A 14 -35.79 17.92 26.26
CA LEU A 14 -36.23 17.45 24.94
C LEU A 14 -35.40 18.08 23.80
N GLY A 15 -35.01 19.35 23.91
CA GLY A 15 -34.12 20.00 22.95
C GLY A 15 -32.70 19.43 22.96
N ARG A 16 -32.17 19.06 24.13
CA ARG A 16 -30.85 18.40 24.24
C ARG A 16 -30.85 17.01 23.62
N LEU A 17 -31.90 16.22 23.86
CA LEU A 17 -32.07 14.90 23.24
C LEU A 17 -32.24 15.02 21.72
N ALA A 18 -33.07 15.95 21.24
CA ALA A 18 -33.23 16.21 19.82
C ALA A 18 -31.90 16.64 19.15
N LEU A 19 -31.11 17.50 19.82
CA LEU A 19 -29.80 17.92 19.32
C LEU A 19 -28.79 16.76 19.32
N MET A 20 -28.84 15.87 20.32
CA MET A 20 -28.00 14.67 20.38
C MET A 20 -28.32 13.72 19.22
N ILE A 21 -29.60 13.45 18.96
CA ILE A 21 -30.04 12.63 17.83
C ILE A 21 -29.63 13.28 16.50
N TYR A 22 -29.82 14.59 16.35
CA TYR A 22 -29.40 15.31 15.15
C TYR A 22 -27.88 15.20 14.92
N ARG A 23 -27.07 15.45 15.95
CA ARG A 23 -25.60 15.30 15.88
C ARG A 23 -25.19 13.87 15.56
N ALA A 24 -25.84 12.88 16.18
CA ALA A 24 -25.59 11.47 15.88
C ALA A 24 -25.95 11.14 14.43
N SER A 25 -27.07 11.65 13.90
CA SER A 25 -27.47 11.44 12.51
C SER A 25 -26.55 12.13 11.50
N LEU A 26 -25.96 13.26 11.88
CA LEU A 26 -24.99 13.97 11.05
C LEU A 26 -23.68 13.18 11.02
N ALA A 27 -23.17 12.80 12.19
CA ALA A 27 -21.94 12.03 12.34
C ALA A 27 -22.06 10.64 11.68
N SER A 28 -23.21 9.97 11.81
CA SER A 28 -23.41 8.64 11.23
C SER A 28 -23.23 8.66 9.72
N ARG A 29 -23.72 9.68 9.00
CA ARG A 29 -23.53 9.80 7.54
C ARG A 29 -22.05 9.75 7.13
N TYR A 30 -21.16 10.36 7.90
CA TYR A 30 -19.72 10.35 7.63
C TYR A 30 -19.05 9.05 8.08
N MET A 31 -19.52 8.46 9.19
CA MET A 31 -18.90 7.26 9.79
C MET A 31 -19.42 5.94 9.21
N MET A 32 -20.59 5.94 8.55
CA MET A 32 -21.19 4.72 8.02
C MET A 32 -20.37 4.10 6.89
N ALA A 33 -19.72 4.90 6.04
CA ALA A 33 -18.89 4.36 4.97
C ALA A 33 -17.70 3.52 5.49
N PRO A 34 -16.86 4.02 6.44
CA PRO A 34 -15.85 3.20 7.10
C PRO A 34 -16.38 1.94 7.78
N VAL A 35 -17.54 2.04 8.46
CA VAL A 35 -18.15 0.89 9.15
C VAL A 35 -18.57 -0.19 8.14
N VAL A 36 -19.21 0.20 7.04
CA VAL A 36 -19.57 -0.74 5.96
C VAL A 36 -18.32 -1.37 5.34
N ASN A 37 -17.26 -0.59 5.16
CA ASN A 37 -15.99 -1.12 4.63
C ASN A 37 -15.32 -2.10 5.60
N LEU A 38 -15.40 -1.86 6.92
CA LEU A 38 -14.95 -2.81 7.94
C LEU A 38 -15.69 -4.15 7.82
N PHE A 39 -17.02 -4.13 7.78
CA PHE A 39 -17.80 -5.38 7.62
C PHE A 39 -17.49 -6.09 6.31
N LYS A 40 -17.34 -5.35 5.20
CA LYS A 40 -16.91 -5.92 3.91
C LYS A 40 -15.52 -6.56 4.02
N TRP A 41 -14.58 -5.90 4.69
CA TRP A 41 -13.21 -6.39 4.86
C TRP A 41 -13.17 -7.67 5.70
N LEU A 42 -13.90 -7.71 6.82
CA LEU A 42 -14.00 -8.88 7.71
C LEU A 42 -14.46 -10.16 6.99
N VAL A 43 -15.29 -10.01 5.94
CA VAL A 43 -15.84 -11.14 5.19
C VAL A 43 -15.04 -11.44 3.91
N LYS A 44 -14.51 -10.41 3.24
CA LYS A 44 -13.96 -10.51 1.89
C LYS A 44 -12.43 -10.60 1.83
N SER A 45 -11.73 -10.01 2.81
CA SER A 45 -10.27 -9.94 2.77
C SER A 45 -9.64 -11.01 3.65
N LYS A 46 -8.52 -11.55 3.16
CA LYS A 46 -7.61 -12.46 3.86
C LYS A 46 -6.42 -11.72 4.46
N GLU A 47 -6.23 -10.45 4.10
CA GLU A 47 -5.12 -9.63 4.57
C GLU A 47 -5.27 -9.25 6.04
N THR A 48 -4.20 -9.39 6.81
CA THR A 48 -4.16 -9.00 8.24
C THR A 48 -3.09 -7.96 8.56
N THR A 49 -2.11 -7.76 7.67
CA THR A 49 -0.92 -6.93 7.93
C THR A 49 -0.80 -5.74 6.99
N ASN A 50 -1.14 -5.93 5.71
CA ASN A 50 -0.72 -5.02 4.65
C ASN A 50 -1.84 -4.25 3.96
N LEU A 51 -3.10 -4.53 4.34
CA LEU A 51 -4.33 -3.92 3.82
C LEU A 51 -4.18 -3.56 2.34
N THR A 52 -4.21 -4.57 1.45
CA THR A 52 -4.17 -4.35 0.00
C THR A 52 -5.48 -3.76 -0.46
N TYR A 53 -5.63 -2.44 -0.28
CA TYR A 53 -6.78 -1.67 -0.75
C TYR A 53 -6.48 -1.03 -2.09
N ASP A 54 -7.52 -0.90 -2.91
CA ASP A 54 -7.47 -0.05 -4.09
C ASP A 54 -7.57 1.41 -3.67
N LEU A 55 -6.84 2.28 -4.36
CA LEU A 55 -7.00 3.72 -4.19
C LEU A 55 -8.11 4.19 -5.12
N GLU A 56 -8.96 5.10 -4.66
CA GLU A 56 -9.87 5.79 -5.57
C GLU A 56 -9.07 6.63 -6.57
N GLN A 57 -9.65 6.88 -7.74
CA GLN A 57 -9.00 7.69 -8.77
C GLN A 57 -8.57 9.06 -8.23
N SER A 58 -9.40 9.69 -7.41
CA SER A 58 -9.09 10.95 -6.73
C SER A 58 -7.83 10.83 -5.85
N ASN A 59 -7.70 9.75 -5.06
CA ASN A 59 -6.52 9.52 -4.24
C ASN A 59 -5.26 9.26 -5.06
N LYS A 60 -5.37 8.55 -6.19
CA LYS A 60 -4.25 8.35 -7.12
C LYS A 60 -3.74 9.69 -7.67
N LEU A 61 -4.66 10.58 -8.06
CA LEU A 61 -4.33 11.93 -8.52
C LEU A 61 -3.68 12.77 -7.42
N TYR A 62 -4.19 12.73 -6.18
CA TYR A 62 -3.55 13.43 -5.05
C TYR A 62 -2.16 12.89 -4.75
N LEU A 63 -1.97 11.57 -4.81
CA LEU A 63 -0.66 10.94 -4.63
C LEU A 63 0.32 11.38 -5.74
N ALA A 64 -0.13 11.40 -6.99
CA ALA A 64 0.67 11.86 -8.11
C ALA A 64 1.06 13.35 -7.97
N ALA A 65 0.12 14.20 -7.55
CA ALA A 65 0.36 15.63 -7.33
C ALA A 65 1.39 15.85 -6.22
N LEU A 66 1.25 15.14 -5.10
CA LEU A 66 2.21 15.20 -3.99
C LEU A 66 3.63 14.81 -4.44
N ILE A 67 3.75 13.69 -5.17
CA ILE A 67 5.06 13.22 -5.65
C ILE A 67 5.64 14.19 -6.67
N ALA A 68 4.83 14.70 -7.60
CA ALA A 68 5.25 15.68 -8.60
C ALA A 68 5.81 16.95 -7.94
N ASP A 69 5.10 17.47 -6.93
CA ASP A 69 5.51 18.64 -6.16
C ASP A 69 6.82 18.40 -5.40
N VAL A 70 6.89 17.33 -4.60
CA VAL A 70 8.09 16.98 -3.81
C VAL A 70 9.32 16.73 -4.68
N MET A 71 9.13 16.17 -5.88
CA MET A 71 10.23 15.82 -6.79
C MET A 71 10.56 16.90 -7.81
N GLY A 72 9.76 17.97 -7.92
CA GLY A 72 9.92 18.98 -8.97
C GLY A 72 9.71 18.42 -10.38
N LEU A 73 8.83 17.42 -10.54
CA LEU A 73 8.54 16.77 -11.81
C LEU A 73 7.13 17.13 -12.32
N ARG A 74 6.90 16.88 -13.61
CA ARG A 74 5.57 17.12 -14.21
C ARG A 74 4.56 16.12 -13.67
N PHE A 75 3.36 16.61 -13.34
CA PHE A 75 2.26 15.79 -12.85
C PHE A 75 1.92 14.62 -13.80
N GLU A 76 1.89 14.90 -15.10
CA GLU A 76 1.57 13.91 -16.14
C GLU A 76 2.58 12.77 -16.18
N GLN A 77 3.85 13.06 -15.90
CA GLN A 77 4.91 12.06 -15.85
C GLN A 77 4.70 11.09 -14.69
N ILE A 78 4.32 11.59 -13.51
CA ILE A 78 4.03 10.75 -12.34
C ILE A 78 2.76 9.93 -12.56
N CYS A 79 1.70 10.54 -13.12
CA CYS A 79 0.50 9.81 -13.53
C CYS A 79 0.83 8.67 -14.49
N GLY A 80 1.72 8.92 -15.46
CA GLY A 80 2.22 7.89 -16.37
C GLY A 80 2.90 6.73 -15.65
N TYR A 81 3.73 6.98 -14.64
CA TYR A 81 4.35 5.89 -13.87
C TYR A 81 3.36 5.10 -13.01
N ILE A 82 2.33 5.76 -12.48
CA ILE A 82 1.26 5.07 -11.74
C ILE A 82 0.50 4.14 -12.70
N GLN A 83 0.07 4.66 -13.84
CA GLN A 83 -0.63 3.89 -14.87
C GLN A 83 0.24 2.73 -15.40
N GLU A 84 1.54 2.96 -15.59
CA GLU A 84 2.52 1.94 -16.01
C GLU A 84 2.48 0.71 -15.09
N LEU A 85 2.38 0.91 -13.76
CA LEU A 85 2.30 -0.18 -12.80
C LEU A 85 0.90 -0.84 -12.79
N GLU A 86 -0.16 -0.04 -12.86
CA GLU A 86 -1.54 -0.56 -12.85
C GLU A 86 -1.82 -1.46 -14.07
N GLU A 87 -1.19 -1.15 -15.20
CA GLU A 87 -1.35 -1.87 -16.46
C GLU A 87 -0.30 -2.98 -16.66
N ASP A 88 0.61 -3.21 -15.70
CA ASP A 88 1.65 -4.23 -15.80
C ASP A 88 1.08 -5.66 -15.64
N LYS A 89 0.71 -6.25 -16.78
CA LYS A 89 0.15 -7.61 -16.85
C LYS A 89 1.18 -8.69 -16.46
N GLU A 90 2.45 -8.49 -16.76
CA GLU A 90 3.52 -9.45 -16.46
C GLU A 90 3.71 -9.57 -14.95
N LEU A 91 3.82 -8.43 -14.27
CA LEU A 91 3.92 -8.37 -12.81
C LEU A 91 2.67 -8.94 -12.14
N ASN A 92 1.47 -8.56 -12.61
CA ASN A 92 0.22 -9.06 -12.06
C ASN A 92 0.12 -10.59 -12.17
N GLN A 93 0.46 -11.15 -13.33
CA GLN A 93 0.43 -12.59 -13.52
C GLN A 93 1.47 -13.31 -12.66
N HIS A 94 2.67 -12.74 -12.53
CA HIS A 94 3.71 -13.27 -11.65
C HIS A 94 3.24 -13.32 -10.18
N LEU A 95 2.70 -12.21 -9.68
CA LEU A 95 2.21 -12.10 -8.30
C LEU A 95 1.04 -13.04 -8.03
N GLN A 96 0.07 -13.15 -8.94
CA GLN A 96 -1.04 -14.09 -8.80
C GLN A 96 -0.55 -15.55 -8.74
N ASN A 97 0.43 -15.90 -9.57
CA ASN A 97 1.02 -17.23 -9.56
C ASN A 97 1.83 -17.49 -8.28
N ALA A 98 2.56 -16.51 -7.78
CA ALA A 98 3.32 -16.59 -6.53
C ALA A 98 2.38 -16.78 -5.33
N ILE A 99 1.29 -16.01 -5.26
CA ILE A 99 0.27 -16.14 -4.20
C ILE A 99 -0.36 -17.53 -4.24
N LYS A 100 -0.78 -18.02 -5.41
CA LYS A 100 -1.39 -19.36 -5.56
C LYS A 100 -0.47 -20.50 -5.11
N LYS A 101 0.83 -20.37 -5.31
CA LYS A 101 1.84 -21.38 -4.95
C LYS A 101 2.34 -21.26 -3.51
N SER A 102 1.98 -20.20 -2.79
CA SER A 102 2.47 -19.96 -1.43
C SER A 102 1.67 -20.77 -0.41
N ASP A 103 2.37 -21.35 0.56
CA ASP A 103 1.75 -21.96 1.74
C ASP A 103 0.92 -20.93 2.56
N TYR A 104 1.18 -19.63 2.37
CA TYR A 104 0.49 -18.51 3.02
C TYR A 104 -0.63 -17.90 2.15
N ALA A 105 -1.08 -18.56 1.08
CA ALA A 105 -2.15 -18.08 0.21
C ALA A 105 -3.46 -17.76 0.95
N PHE A 106 -3.70 -18.40 2.11
CA PHE A 106 -4.87 -18.14 2.94
C PHE A 106 -4.83 -16.79 3.65
N MET A 107 -3.67 -16.13 3.71
CA MET A 107 -3.47 -14.80 4.30
C MET A 107 -3.35 -13.70 3.24
N ALA A 108 -3.45 -14.02 1.96
CA ALA A 108 -3.26 -13.08 0.85
C ALA A 108 -4.54 -12.96 0.01
N ASP A 109 -4.91 -11.72 -0.33
CA ASP A 109 -6.02 -11.47 -1.24
C ASP A 109 -5.68 -11.93 -2.67
N HIS A 110 -6.70 -12.41 -3.39
CA HIS A 110 -6.52 -12.88 -4.76
C HIS A 110 -6.32 -11.73 -5.75
N ASN A 111 -7.06 -10.64 -5.54
CA ASN A 111 -6.92 -9.41 -6.31
C ASN A 111 -5.76 -8.61 -5.73
N ILE A 112 -4.84 -8.21 -6.61
CA ILE A 112 -3.68 -7.43 -6.21
C ILE A 112 -4.03 -5.96 -6.32
N TYR A 113 -4.03 -5.28 -5.19
CA TYR A 113 -4.12 -3.82 -5.14
C TYR A 113 -2.82 -3.26 -4.58
N TYR A 114 -2.22 -2.33 -5.33
CA TYR A 114 -0.92 -1.75 -4.98
C TYR A 114 -1.03 -0.69 -3.88
N GLY A 115 -2.18 -0.02 -3.78
CA GLY A 115 -2.46 1.00 -2.77
C GLY A 115 -1.39 2.09 -2.76
N ARG A 116 -0.91 2.46 -1.56
CA ARG A 116 0.16 3.46 -1.40
C ARG A 116 1.49 3.12 -2.08
N ARG A 117 1.72 1.85 -2.43
CA ARG A 117 2.98 1.40 -3.07
C ARG A 117 3.08 1.87 -4.53
N LEU A 118 1.98 2.35 -5.13
CA LEU A 118 2.02 3.10 -6.40
C LEU A 118 3.03 4.24 -6.33
N GLY A 119 3.09 4.94 -5.18
CA GLY A 119 4.04 6.02 -4.98
C GLY A 119 5.49 5.55 -4.93
N TRP A 120 5.77 4.40 -4.31
CA TRP A 120 7.12 3.82 -4.28
C TRP A 120 7.62 3.52 -5.68
N TYR A 121 6.77 2.90 -6.51
CA TYR A 121 7.08 2.63 -7.91
C TYR A 121 7.38 3.91 -8.68
N ALA A 122 6.50 4.90 -8.59
CA ALA A 122 6.65 6.17 -9.30
C ALA A 122 7.94 6.91 -8.90
N ILE A 123 8.28 6.93 -7.61
CA ILE A 123 9.52 7.54 -7.11
C ILE A 123 10.75 6.81 -7.68
N VAL A 124 10.77 5.47 -7.68
CA VAL A 124 11.89 4.69 -8.24
C VAL A 124 12.03 4.91 -9.75
N ARG A 125 10.91 4.97 -10.49
CA ARG A 125 10.93 5.25 -11.93
C ARG A 125 11.43 6.65 -12.25
N ALA A 126 11.03 7.62 -11.44
CA ALA A 126 11.43 9.02 -11.59
C ALA A 126 12.91 9.26 -11.22
N LEU A 127 13.37 8.76 -10.07
CA LEU A 127 14.75 8.98 -9.58
C LEU A 127 15.80 8.12 -10.28
N LYS A 128 15.40 6.95 -10.78
CA LYS A 128 16.29 5.94 -11.35
C LYS A 128 17.48 5.61 -10.42
N PRO A 129 17.22 5.27 -9.15
CA PRO A 129 18.26 5.13 -8.14
C PRO A 129 19.17 3.92 -8.44
N LYS A 130 20.45 4.03 -8.04
CA LYS A 130 21.39 2.90 -8.09
C LYS A 130 21.10 1.83 -7.04
N VAL A 131 20.48 2.20 -5.92
CA VAL A 131 20.13 1.29 -4.84
C VAL A 131 18.78 1.68 -4.25
N VAL A 132 17.92 0.68 -4.01
CA VAL A 132 16.66 0.79 -3.29
C VAL A 132 16.74 -0.14 -2.08
N ILE A 133 16.44 0.39 -0.89
CA ILE A 133 16.44 -0.38 0.36
C ILE A 133 15.01 -0.40 0.90
N GLU A 134 14.44 -1.59 1.12
CA GLU A 134 13.16 -1.78 1.80
C GLU A 134 13.39 -2.40 3.18
N THR A 135 12.94 -1.70 4.22
CA THR A 135 12.92 -2.19 5.59
C THR A 135 11.51 -2.65 5.95
N GLY A 136 11.34 -3.87 6.44
CA GLY A 136 10.04 -4.47 6.73
C GLY A 136 9.44 -5.18 5.52
N VAL A 137 10.24 -5.98 4.82
CA VAL A 137 9.76 -6.84 3.73
C VAL A 137 8.82 -7.89 4.31
N ASP A 138 7.51 -7.69 4.18
CA ASP A 138 6.49 -8.65 4.62
C ASP A 138 6.35 -9.78 3.58
N LYS A 139 5.19 -9.92 2.93
CA LYS A 139 4.93 -10.93 1.90
C LYS A 139 5.66 -10.70 0.56
N GLY A 140 6.51 -9.67 0.47
CA GLY A 140 7.29 -9.37 -0.73
C GLY A 140 6.58 -8.56 -1.83
N LEU A 141 5.34 -8.11 -1.63
CA LEU A 141 4.64 -7.28 -2.63
C LEU A 141 5.42 -5.98 -2.93
N GLY A 142 5.92 -5.30 -1.89
CA GLY A 142 6.76 -4.12 -2.04
C GLY A 142 8.02 -4.42 -2.86
N ALA A 143 8.74 -5.48 -2.49
CA ALA A 143 9.93 -5.95 -3.18
C ALA A 143 9.68 -6.19 -4.68
N CYS A 144 8.59 -6.87 -5.04
CA CYS A 144 8.22 -7.12 -6.44
C CYS A 144 7.94 -5.83 -7.20
N ILE A 145 7.22 -4.88 -6.60
CA ILE A 145 6.93 -3.57 -7.18
C ILE A 145 8.22 -2.77 -7.42
N LEU A 146 9.11 -2.71 -6.42
CA LEU A 146 10.38 -2.00 -6.51
C LEU A 146 11.31 -2.65 -7.55
N ALA A 147 11.35 -3.98 -7.60
CA ALA A 147 12.10 -4.72 -8.60
C ALA A 147 11.56 -4.48 -10.02
N ALA A 148 10.23 -4.41 -10.19
CA ALA A 148 9.60 -4.08 -11.47
C ALA A 148 10.00 -2.67 -11.95
N ALA A 149 10.00 -1.68 -11.05
CA ALA A 149 10.45 -0.33 -11.38
C ALA A 149 11.93 -0.30 -11.82
N LEU A 150 12.81 -1.01 -11.10
CA LEU A 150 14.22 -1.14 -11.45
C LEU A 150 14.44 -1.88 -12.79
N LYS A 151 13.62 -2.90 -13.08
CA LYS A 151 13.65 -3.61 -14.37
C LYS A 151 13.36 -2.65 -15.53
N ARG A 152 12.35 -1.79 -15.39
CA ARG A 152 12.02 -0.74 -16.39
C ARG A 152 13.13 0.30 -16.51
N ASN A 153 13.66 0.78 -15.38
CA ASN A 153 14.80 1.69 -15.38
C ASN A 153 16.01 1.09 -16.12
N LYS A 154 16.31 -0.20 -15.88
CA LYS A 154 17.39 -0.91 -16.57
C LYS A 154 17.17 -0.98 -18.08
N ALA A 155 15.94 -1.23 -18.54
CA ALA A 155 15.61 -1.21 -19.97
C ALA A 155 15.86 0.17 -20.61
N GLU A 156 15.76 1.25 -19.82
CA GLU A 156 16.12 2.62 -20.23
C GLU A 156 17.60 2.98 -19.96
N GLY A 157 18.47 1.99 -19.74
CA GLY A 157 19.90 2.20 -19.50
C GLY A 157 20.27 2.63 -18.07
N ASN A 158 19.31 2.62 -17.14
CA ASN A 158 19.51 3.06 -15.76
C ASN A 158 19.47 1.86 -14.80
N GLU A 159 20.60 1.18 -14.66
CA GLU A 159 20.71 0.03 -13.77
C GLU A 159 20.72 0.44 -12.29
N GLY A 160 20.03 -0.35 -11.46
CA GLY A 160 20.00 -0.24 -10.01
C GLY A 160 19.70 -1.57 -9.32
N HIS A 161 19.83 -1.59 -7.99
CA HIS A 161 19.77 -2.80 -7.16
C HIS A 161 18.76 -2.68 -6.02
N TYR A 162 18.06 -3.78 -5.71
CA TYR A 162 17.13 -3.84 -4.60
C TYR A 162 17.70 -4.64 -3.41
N MET A 163 17.57 -4.10 -2.21
CA MET A 163 17.94 -4.75 -0.96
C MET A 163 16.76 -4.71 0.02
N GLY A 164 16.25 -5.87 0.37
CA GLY A 164 15.15 -6.02 1.32
C GLY A 164 15.64 -6.51 2.68
N GLN A 165 15.00 -6.08 3.76
CA GLN A 165 15.26 -6.60 5.09
C GLN A 165 13.97 -6.79 5.88
N ILE A 166 13.87 -7.86 6.66
CA ILE A 166 12.79 -8.10 7.62
C ILE A 166 13.38 -8.41 9.00
N LEU A 167 12.76 -7.84 10.04
CA LEU A 167 13.04 -8.17 11.42
C LEU A 167 12.00 -9.18 11.90
N ILE A 168 12.43 -10.38 12.24
CA ILE A 168 11.61 -11.37 12.95
C ILE A 168 12.14 -11.41 14.38
N ARG A 169 11.27 -11.44 15.39
CA ARG A 169 11.64 -11.35 16.82
C ARG A 169 12.96 -12.09 17.11
N SER A 170 13.97 -11.36 17.62
CA SER A 170 15.36 -11.80 17.89
C SER A 170 16.26 -12.20 16.69
N ARG A 171 15.89 -11.90 15.44
CA ARG A 171 16.69 -12.21 14.23
C ARG A 171 16.54 -11.16 13.12
N LEU A 172 17.67 -10.80 12.51
CA LEU A 172 17.72 -10.00 11.29
C LEU A 172 17.80 -10.91 10.07
N LEU A 173 16.86 -10.75 9.12
CA LEU A 173 16.89 -11.43 7.84
C LEU A 173 17.09 -10.41 6.72
N ILE A 174 18.17 -10.57 5.96
CA ILE A 174 18.46 -9.75 4.77
C ILE A 174 18.10 -10.55 3.53
N VAL A 175 17.19 -10.01 2.74
CA VAL A 175 16.79 -10.52 1.42
C VAL A 175 17.56 -9.71 0.38
N ARG A 176 18.59 -10.30 -0.22
CA ARG A 176 19.37 -9.65 -1.28
C ARG A 176 18.87 -10.13 -2.63
N SER A 177 18.31 -9.24 -3.45
CA SER A 177 18.10 -9.53 -4.86
C SER A 177 19.42 -9.33 -5.59
N LEU A 178 20.04 -10.43 -6.03
CA LEU A 178 21.06 -10.39 -7.09
C LEU A 178 20.33 -10.55 -8.42
N GLN A 179 20.74 -9.75 -9.39
CA GLN A 179 20.08 -9.48 -10.68
C GLN A 179 19.63 -10.73 -11.46
N GLY A 180 18.59 -10.54 -12.27
CA GLY A 180 18.33 -11.34 -13.45
C GLY A 180 17.26 -12.42 -13.25
N GLU A 181 16.18 -12.26 -14.01
CA GLU A 181 15.04 -13.18 -14.13
C GLU A 181 14.09 -13.28 -12.93
N TRP A 182 12.81 -13.03 -13.21
CA TRP A 182 11.68 -13.25 -12.30
C TRP A 182 11.63 -14.65 -11.67
N ASN A 183 12.41 -15.59 -12.20
CA ASN A 183 12.49 -16.98 -11.78
C ASN A 183 13.20 -17.20 -10.44
N ASN A 184 13.91 -16.19 -9.92
CA ASN A 184 14.68 -16.29 -8.68
C ASN A 184 14.15 -15.44 -7.51
N PHE A 185 12.84 -15.15 -7.45
CA PHE A 185 12.18 -14.95 -6.14
C PHE A 185 12.05 -16.30 -5.41
N VAL A 186 13.15 -17.04 -5.33
CA VAL A 186 13.34 -18.10 -4.36
C VAL A 186 13.90 -17.39 -3.14
N TRP A 187 13.26 -17.60 -1.99
CA TRP A 187 13.77 -17.19 -0.69
C TRP A 187 15.19 -17.74 -0.51
N ARG A 188 16.21 -17.01 -0.94
CA ARG A 188 17.60 -17.32 -0.66
C ARG A 188 17.87 -16.82 0.75
N PHE A 189 17.67 -17.69 1.72
CA PHE A 189 18.17 -17.57 3.08
C PHE A 189 19.71 -17.67 3.11
N ASP A 190 20.40 -16.95 2.23
CA ASP A 190 21.83 -17.17 1.95
C ASP A 190 22.74 -16.64 3.07
N ARG A 191 22.19 -15.88 4.04
CA ARG A 191 22.93 -15.46 5.23
C ARG A 191 22.01 -15.01 6.37
N VAL A 192 21.83 -15.88 7.36
CA VAL A 192 21.42 -15.46 8.70
C VAL A 192 22.64 -14.77 9.32
N LEU A 193 22.64 -13.44 9.33
CA LEU A 193 23.62 -12.71 10.13
C LEU A 193 23.22 -12.88 11.60
N LYS A 194 24.00 -13.65 12.37
CA LYS A 194 23.96 -13.57 13.83
C LYS A 194 24.36 -12.15 14.19
N THR A 195 23.40 -11.33 14.59
CA THR A 195 23.68 -10.00 15.11
C THR A 195 24.45 -10.14 16.43
N PRO A 196 25.67 -9.59 16.56
CA PRO A 196 26.21 -9.35 17.89
C PRO A 196 25.22 -8.45 18.64
N ARG A 197 24.98 -8.74 19.92
CA ARG A 197 24.20 -7.84 20.78
C ARG A 197 24.85 -6.46 20.71
N CYS A 198 24.07 -5.42 20.46
CA CYS A 198 24.54 -4.07 20.75
C CYS A 198 24.89 -4.08 22.24
N SER A 199 26.16 -3.85 22.56
CA SER A 199 26.59 -3.60 23.93
C SER A 199 25.91 -2.31 24.39
N ASP A 200 25.26 -2.40 25.55
CA ASP A 200 24.59 -1.29 26.24
C ASP A 200 25.55 -0.11 26.52
#